data_AF-A0A1H5H6F4-F1
#
_entry.id   AF-A0A1H5H6F4-F1
#
_cell.length_a   1.000
_cell.length_b   1.000
_cell.length_c   1.000
_cell.angle_alpha   90.00
_cell.angle_beta   90.00
_cell.angle_gamma   90.00
#
_symmetry.space_group_name_H-M   'P 1'
#
loop_
_entity.id
_entity.type
_entity.pdbx_description
1 polymer ?
#
loop_
_entity_poly.entity_id
_entity_poly.type
_entity_poly.pdbx_seq_one_letter_code
_entity_poly.pdbx_strand_id
1 'polypeptide(L)'
;MPRPVGRPRTTPDTVLADKAYSSRAIRSYLRRRRIRAMIPQPADQAANRKRLGSRGGRPPGFDRDAYKHRNTVERCINKLKQWRGLATRYDKTATTYLAGLHIAAILIRSALIRRKRPGRVSRPG
;
A
#
# COMPACT_ATOMS: atom_id res chain seq x y z
N MET A 1 6.53 -3.58 -12.36
CA MET A 1 6.43 -4.42 -13.57
C MET A 1 5.68 -5.70 -13.22
N PRO A 2 4.60 -6.09 -13.92
CA PRO A 2 4.00 -7.41 -13.73
C PRO A 2 4.88 -8.48 -14.40
N ARG A 3 4.98 -9.67 -13.80
CA ARG A 3 5.76 -10.81 -14.31
C ARG A 3 4.85 -12.01 -14.59
N PRO A 4 5.27 -12.94 -15.45
CA PRO A 4 4.54 -14.17 -15.74
C PRO A 4 4.55 -15.08 -14.51
N VAL A 5 3.52 -15.92 -14.44
CA VAL A 5 3.13 -16.83 -13.36
C VAL A 5 4.32 -17.52 -12.67
N GLY A 6 4.41 -17.39 -11.34
CA GLY A 6 5.42 -18.03 -10.47
C GLY A 6 5.13 -17.74 -8.99
N ARG A 7 5.72 -18.52 -8.06
CA ARG A 7 5.46 -18.39 -6.62
C ARG A 7 5.67 -16.93 -6.16
N PRO A 8 4.70 -16.30 -5.48
CA PRO A 8 4.83 -14.93 -5.03
C PRO A 8 6.12 -14.73 -4.22
N ARG A 9 6.85 -13.65 -4.48
CA ARG A 9 8.03 -13.30 -3.65
C ARG A 9 7.59 -13.17 -2.19
N THR A 10 8.18 -13.99 -1.33
CA THR A 10 7.98 -13.93 0.12
C THR A 10 8.86 -12.85 0.79
N THR A 11 9.84 -12.32 0.05
CA THR A 11 10.75 -11.24 0.49
C THR A 11 10.78 -10.09 -0.53
N PRO A 12 9.91 -9.07 -0.36
CA PRO A 12 9.98 -7.85 -1.17
C PRO A 12 11.21 -7.01 -0.79
N ASP A 13 11.76 -6.25 -1.74
CA ASP A 13 12.94 -5.40 -1.47
C ASP A 13 12.58 -4.19 -0.58
N THR A 14 11.35 -3.68 -0.69
CA THR A 14 10.84 -2.55 0.10
C THR A 14 9.38 -2.76 0.47
N VAL A 15 9.01 -2.43 1.71
CA VAL A 15 7.64 -2.43 2.22
C VAL A 15 7.21 -1.01 2.53
N LEU A 16 6.12 -0.58 1.91
CA LEU A 16 5.40 0.66 2.20
C LEU A 16 4.26 0.34 3.17
N ALA A 17 4.25 0.96 4.35
CA ALA A 17 3.17 0.77 5.31
C ALA A 17 2.80 2.06 6.02
N ASP A 18 1.62 2.07 6.63
CA ASP A 18 1.12 3.19 7.41
C ASP A 18 1.93 3.43 8.69
N LYS A 19 1.89 4.67 9.19
CA LYS A 19 2.51 5.11 10.44
C LYS A 19 2.11 4.24 11.66
N ALA A 20 0.92 3.66 11.68
CA ALA A 20 0.49 2.71 12.71
C ALA A 20 1.41 1.47 12.80
N TYR A 21 2.06 1.08 11.69
CA TYR A 21 3.00 -0.05 11.63
C TYR A 21 4.45 0.35 11.97
N SER A 22 4.65 1.51 12.61
CA SER A 22 5.98 2.03 12.96
C SER A 22 6.66 1.33 14.15
N SER A 23 6.00 0.34 14.77
CA SER A 23 6.48 -0.32 15.98
C SER A 23 7.87 -0.95 15.83
N ARG A 24 8.61 -1.00 16.94
CA ARG A 24 9.97 -1.56 16.96
C ARG A 24 9.98 -3.04 16.55
N ALA A 25 8.96 -3.81 16.96
CA ALA A 25 8.81 -5.22 16.59
C ALA A 25 8.70 -5.40 15.07
N ILE A 26 7.86 -4.61 14.41
CA ILE A 26 7.67 -4.64 12.95
C ILE A 26 8.98 -4.27 12.24
N ARG A 27 9.63 -3.18 12.67
CA ARG A 27 10.90 -2.76 12.08
C ARG A 27 12.01 -3.79 12.26
N SER A 28 12.11 -4.42 13.44
CA SER A 28 13.07 -5.50 13.70
C SER A 28 12.81 -6.72 12.82
N TYR A 29 11.54 -7.12 12.66
CA TYR A 29 11.14 -8.21 11.77
C TYR A 29 11.55 -7.94 10.31
N LEU A 30 11.27 -6.74 9.80
CA LEU A 30 11.64 -6.36 8.44
C LEU A 30 13.17 -6.30 8.25
N ARG A 31 13.91 -5.78 9.23
CA ARG A 31 15.38 -5.75 9.20
C ARG A 31 15.98 -7.15 9.18
N ARG A 32 15.47 -8.09 9.99
CA ARG A 32 15.93 -9.50 9.98
C ARG A 32 15.76 -10.15 8.61
N ARG A 33 14.71 -9.79 7.86
CA ARG A 33 14.45 -10.29 6.51
C ARG A 33 15.14 -9.50 5.39
N ARG A 34 15.99 -8.53 5.73
CA ARG A 34 16.65 -7.61 4.78
C ARG A 34 15.66 -6.83 3.90
N ILE A 35 14.47 -6.54 4.44
CA ILE A 35 13.41 -5.78 3.75
C ILE A 35 13.51 -4.31 4.17
N ARG A 36 13.59 -3.39 3.20
CA ARG A 36 13.62 -1.95 3.49
C ARG A 36 12.24 -1.47 3.95
N ALA A 37 12.15 -0.97 5.19
CA ALA A 37 10.90 -0.51 5.78
C ALA A 37 10.66 0.98 5.49
N MET A 38 9.75 1.25 4.54
CA MET A 38 9.37 2.59 4.10
C MET A 38 8.17 3.12 4.90
N ILE A 39 8.34 3.20 6.22
CA ILE A 39 7.28 3.50 7.19
C ILE A 39 7.59 4.84 7.85
N PRO A 40 6.69 5.84 7.79
CA PRO A 40 6.91 7.12 8.46
C PRO A 40 6.95 6.93 9.97
N GLN A 41 7.73 7.78 10.64
CA GLN A 41 7.79 7.79 12.09
C GLN A 41 6.64 8.65 12.65
N PRO A 42 5.97 8.20 13.73
CA PRO A 42 5.05 9.06 14.46
C PRO A 42 5.68 10.34 14.95
N ALA A 43 4.89 11.42 15.02
CA ALA A 43 5.38 12.73 15.43
C ALA A 43 5.94 12.67 16.85
N ASP A 44 5.23 11.97 17.74
CA ASP A 44 5.63 11.79 19.14
C ASP A 44 6.91 10.94 19.27
N GLN A 45 7.05 9.90 18.43
CA GLN A 45 8.29 9.11 18.39
C GLN A 45 9.47 9.91 17.84
N ALA A 46 9.24 10.76 16.84
CA ALA A 46 10.26 11.63 16.31
C ALA A 46 10.66 12.72 17.33
N ALA A 47 9.69 13.28 18.05
CA ALA A 47 9.89 14.27 19.10
C ALA A 47 10.64 13.67 20.31
N ASN A 48 10.24 12.49 20.77
CA ASN A 48 10.93 11.79 21.86
C ASN A 48 12.37 11.44 21.47
N ARG A 49 12.59 10.98 20.22
CA ARG A 49 13.94 10.74 19.68
C ARG A 49 14.79 12.01 19.71
N LYS A 50 14.24 13.15 19.28
CA LYS A 50 14.94 14.44 19.33
C LYS A 50 15.25 14.84 20.78
N ARG A 51 14.31 14.64 21.70
CA ARG A 51 14.49 14.90 23.14
C ARG A 51 15.60 14.05 23.77
N LEU A 52 15.75 12.81 23.29
CA LEU A 52 16.81 11.89 23.73
C LEU A 52 18.21 12.21 23.16
N GLY A 53 18.34 13.17 22.24
CA GLY A 53 19.63 13.61 21.69
C GLY A 53 20.43 12.45 21.09
N SER A 54 21.69 12.33 21.50
CA SER A 54 22.60 11.25 21.08
C SER A 54 22.12 9.84 21.45
N ARG A 55 21.34 9.71 22.54
CA ARG A 55 20.72 8.44 22.96
C ARG A 55 19.52 8.03 22.11
N GLY A 56 18.97 8.95 21.31
CA GLY A 56 17.82 8.70 20.44
C GLY A 56 18.15 7.86 19.19
N GLY A 57 19.42 7.73 18.82
CA GLY A 57 19.86 6.95 17.67
C GLY A 57 19.47 7.52 16.30
N ARG A 58 19.90 6.81 15.24
CA ARG A 58 19.76 7.24 13.84
C ARG A 58 18.29 7.23 13.38
N PRO A 59 17.80 8.30 12.72
CA PRO A 59 16.46 8.31 12.17
C PRO A 59 16.29 7.20 11.11
N PRO A 60 15.12 6.54 11.04
CA PRO A 60 14.86 5.57 9.99
C PRO A 60 14.92 6.23 8.61
N GLY A 61 15.45 5.52 7.61
CA GLY A 61 15.46 6.01 6.23
C GLY A 61 14.03 6.24 5.73
N PHE A 62 13.67 7.51 5.49
CA PHE A 62 12.38 7.92 4.94
C PHE A 62 12.54 8.60 3.57
N ASP A 63 12.36 7.86 2.48
CA ASP A 63 12.13 8.33 1.12
C ASP A 63 10.65 8.72 0.91
N ARG A 64 10.42 10.02 0.71
CA ARG A 64 9.10 10.62 0.51
C ARG A 64 8.50 10.28 -0.85
N ASP A 65 9.33 10.08 -1.88
CA ASP A 65 8.87 9.80 -3.24
C ASP A 65 8.44 8.35 -3.40
N ALA A 66 9.17 7.42 -2.78
CA ALA A 66 8.69 6.05 -2.61
C ALA A 66 7.34 6.04 -1.85
N TYR A 67 7.20 6.87 -0.81
CA TYR A 67 5.98 6.93 -0.02
C TYR A 67 4.74 7.46 -0.78
N LYS A 68 4.92 8.35 -1.78
CA LYS A 68 3.82 8.83 -2.65
C LYS A 68 3.07 7.71 -3.36
N HIS A 69 3.73 6.57 -3.61
CA HIS A 69 3.11 5.42 -4.27
C HIS A 69 1.96 4.80 -3.45
N ARG A 70 1.90 5.09 -2.12
CA ARG A 70 0.79 4.68 -1.25
C ARG A 70 -0.57 5.24 -1.67
N ASN A 71 -0.59 6.44 -2.26
CA ASN A 71 -1.81 7.09 -2.74
C ASN A 71 -2.55 6.24 -3.79
N THR A 72 -1.84 5.40 -4.55
CA THR A 72 -2.47 4.45 -5.48
C THR A 72 -3.31 3.40 -4.74
N VAL A 73 -2.79 2.88 -3.63
CA VAL A 73 -3.49 1.91 -2.78
C VAL A 73 -4.67 2.58 -2.06
N GLU A 74 -4.46 3.78 -1.51
CA GLU A 74 -5.53 4.55 -0.85
C GLU A 74 -6.68 4.87 -1.79
N ARG A 75 -6.40 5.31 -3.02
CA ARG A 75 -7.43 5.54 -4.04
C ARG A 75 -8.19 4.28 -4.39
N CYS A 76 -7.53 3.12 -4.41
CA CYS A 76 -8.19 1.83 -4.63
C CYS A 76 -9.15 1.50 -3.48
N ILE A 77 -8.68 1.61 -2.24
CA ILE A 77 -9.48 1.35 -1.05
C ILE A 77 -10.66 2.33 -0.96
N ASN A 78 -10.44 3.61 -1.28
CA ASN A 78 -11.50 4.60 -1.27
C ASN A 78 -12.58 4.26 -2.31
N LYS A 79 -12.19 3.83 -3.52
CA LYS A 79 -13.13 3.34 -4.54
C LYS A 79 -13.89 2.09 -4.09
N LEU A 80 -13.25 1.16 -3.38
CA LEU A 80 -13.94 0.02 -2.80
C LEU A 80 -14.95 0.46 -1.74
N LYS A 81 -14.61 1.45 -0.90
CA LYS A 81 -15.52 1.99 0.11
C LYS A 81 -16.72 2.75 -0.46
N GLN A 82 -16.69 3.19 -1.73
CA GLN A 82 -17.87 3.76 -2.38
C GLN A 82 -19.00 2.73 -2.56
N TRP A 83 -18.68 1.44 -2.53
CA TRP A 83 -19.66 0.37 -2.67
C TRP A 83 -20.30 0.14 -1.31
N ARG A 84 -21.49 0.73 -1.09
CA ARG A 84 -22.17 0.72 0.22
C ARG A 84 -22.27 -0.68 0.81
N GLY A 85 -22.63 -1.70 0.01
CA GLY A 85 -22.72 -3.10 0.47
C GLY A 85 -21.41 -3.66 1.04
N LEU A 86 -20.26 -3.32 0.45
CA LEU A 86 -18.94 -3.73 0.95
C LEU A 86 -18.48 -2.91 2.14
N ALA A 87 -18.83 -1.62 2.17
CA ALA A 87 -18.43 -0.71 3.24
C ALA A 87 -19.12 -1.05 4.56
N THR A 88 -20.41 -1.41 4.52
CA THR A 88 -21.21 -1.73 5.70
C THR A 88 -21.17 -3.21 6.09
N ARG A 89 -20.59 -4.09 5.25
CA ARG A 89 -20.58 -5.55 5.44
C ARG A 89 -21.98 -6.14 5.70
N TYR A 90 -22.96 -5.79 4.86
CA TYR A 90 -24.31 -6.36 4.99
C TYR A 90 -24.42 -7.84 4.56
N ASP A 91 -23.37 -8.39 3.95
CA ASP A 91 -23.33 -9.80 3.56
C ASP A 91 -23.39 -10.73 4.76
N LYS A 92 -24.38 -11.62 4.78
CA LYS A 92 -24.57 -12.62 5.86
C LYS A 92 -23.47 -13.69 5.89
N THR A 93 -22.74 -13.89 4.80
CA THR A 93 -21.74 -14.95 4.65
C THR A 93 -20.42 -14.39 4.13
N ALA A 94 -19.30 -14.88 4.66
CA ALA A 94 -17.96 -14.48 4.25
C ALA A 94 -17.71 -14.70 2.74
N THR A 95 -18.32 -15.75 2.17
CA THR A 95 -18.23 -16.07 0.73
C THR A 95 -18.85 -14.98 -0.14
N THR A 96 -20.06 -14.52 0.19
CA THR A 96 -20.76 -13.46 -0.56
C THR A 96 -20.01 -12.14 -0.46
N TYR A 97 -19.52 -11.81 0.75
CA TYR A 97 -18.66 -10.64 0.95
C TYR A 97 -17.39 -10.69 0.11
N LEU A 98 -16.71 -11.85 0.10
CA LEU A 98 -15.49 -12.05 -0.67
C LEU A 98 -15.75 -11.97 -2.18
N ALA A 99 -16.85 -12.57 -2.66
CA ALA A 99 -17.27 -12.48 -4.05
C ALA A 99 -17.53 -11.02 -4.46
N GLY A 100 -18.27 -10.26 -3.65
CA GLY A 100 -18.49 -8.83 -3.87
C GLY A 100 -17.18 -8.03 -3.91
N LEU A 101 -16.25 -8.34 -3.00
CA LEU A 101 -14.93 -7.71 -2.97
C LEU A 101 -14.13 -8.00 -4.24
N HIS A 102 -14.17 -9.24 -4.74
CA HIS A 102 -13.51 -9.61 -6.00
C HIS A 102 -14.11 -8.89 -7.20
N ILE A 103 -15.44 -8.85 -7.31
CA ILE A 103 -16.13 -8.15 -8.39
C ILE A 103 -15.75 -6.66 -8.40
N ALA A 104 -15.82 -5.99 -7.25
CA ALA A 104 -15.45 -4.59 -7.13
C ALA A 104 -13.96 -4.35 -7.48
N ALA A 105 -13.06 -5.24 -7.04
CA ALA A 105 -11.64 -5.16 -7.38
C ALA A 105 -11.40 -5.31 -8.89
N ILE A 106 -12.07 -6.26 -9.56
CA ILE A 106 -11.98 -6.48 -11.01
C ILE A 106 -12.45 -5.23 -11.77
N LEU A 107 -13.56 -4.62 -11.36
CA LEU A 107 -14.11 -3.43 -12.00
C LEU A 107 -13.17 -2.23 -11.82
N ILE A 108 -12.65 -1.99 -10.62
CA ILE A 108 -11.69 -0.92 -10.34
C ILE A 108 -10.40 -1.12 -11.16
N ARG A 109 -9.89 -2.35 -11.22
CA ARG A 109 -8.70 -2.71 -12.01
C ARG A 109 -8.93 -2.49 -13.50
N SER A 110 -10.06 -2.92 -14.02
CA SER A 110 -10.44 -2.77 -15.43
C SER A 110 -10.58 -1.29 -15.81
N ALA A 111 -11.21 -0.49 -14.96
CA ALA A 111 -11.33 0.95 -15.17
C ALA A 111 -9.97 1.68 -15.15
N LEU A 112 -9.06 1.25 -14.28
CA LEU A 112 -7.69 1.79 -14.23
C LEU A 112 -6.91 1.45 -15.52
N ILE A 113 -7.06 0.23 -16.04
CA ILE A 113 -6.41 -0.19 -17.29
C ILE A 113 -6.94 0.62 -18.48
N ARG A 114 -8.26 0.81 -18.59
CA ARG A 114 -8.87 1.63 -19.65
C ARG A 114 -8.36 3.07 -19.63
N ARG A 115 -8.25 3.69 -18.46
CA ARG A 115 -7.71 5.06 -18.31
C ARG A 115 -6.22 5.18 -18.66
N LYS A 116 -5.45 4.09 -18.60
CA LYS A 116 -4.02 4.07 -18.94
C LYS A 116 -3.74 3.70 -20.40
N ARG A 117 -4.75 3.38 -21.22
CA ARG A 117 -4.57 3.24 -22.67
C ARG A 117 -4.72 4.63 -23.30
N PRO A 118 -3.63 5.31 -23.72
CA PRO A 118 -3.78 6.47 -24.58
C PRO A 118 -4.40 5.99 -25.89
N GLY A 119 -5.36 6.73 -26.42
CA GLY A 119 -6.00 6.42 -27.69
C GLY A 119 -4.94 6.22 -28.78
N ARG A 120 -5.14 5.21 -29.62
CA ARG A 120 -4.49 5.18 -30.94
C ARG A 120 -4.96 6.44 -31.66
N VAL A 121 -4.09 7.44 -31.76
CA VAL A 121 -4.29 8.56 -32.66
C VAL A 121 -4.16 8.00 -34.07
N SER A 122 -5.27 8.01 -34.81
CA SER A 122 -5.31 7.71 -36.24
C SER A 122 -4.41 8.70 -36.98
N ARG A 123 -3.46 8.20 -37.77
CA ARG A 123 -2.63 9.02 -38.67
C ARG A 123 -3.51 9.60 -39.80
N PRO A 124 -3.32 10.85 -40.24
CA PRO A 124 -4.04 11.38 -41.40
C PRO A 124 -3.42 10.84 -42.69
N GLY A 125 -4.26 10.64 -43.70
CA GLY A 125 -3.84 10.47 -45.09
C GLY A 125 -3.76 11.81 -45.80
#